data_AF-A0A8T2PLH0-F1
#
_entry.id   AF-A0A8T2PLH0-F1
#
_cell.length_a   1.000
_cell.length_b   1.000
_cell.length_c   1.000
_cell.angle_alpha   90.00
_cell.angle_beta   90.00
_cell.angle_gamma   90.00
#
_symmetry.space_group_name_H-M   'P 1'
#
loop_
_entity.id
_entity.type
_entity.pdbx_description
1 polymer ?
#
loop_
_entity_poly.entity_id
_entity_poly.type
_entity_poly.pdbx_seq_one_letter_code
_entity_poly.pdbx_strand_id
1 'polypeptide(L)'
;MVCNTGGVPKWERGARFGLCVLGLVLSVYALHVEISRERDPEYRAMCDLAQSVSCSKVFTSRWGRGFGLVQLFVPKDSALNQPNSVLGIIFYTLQLALGQSASSRAALFLIFSSWVSVAGSVYLAGVLVLVLGDFCVVCVSTYLVNFALLYTNLKRRVGLERGKEKTG
;
A
#
# COMPACT_ATOMS: atom_id res chain seq x y z
N MET A 1 16.33 -9.33 -21.78
CA MET A 1 17.18 -10.11 -20.87
C MET A 1 16.29 -10.78 -19.83
N VAL A 2 15.95 -12.05 -20.06
CA VAL A 2 15.17 -12.87 -19.12
C VAL A 2 16.14 -13.28 -18.01
N CYS A 3 15.85 -12.94 -16.74
CA CYS A 3 16.74 -13.27 -15.63
C CYS A 3 16.51 -14.71 -15.19
N ASN A 4 17.60 -15.43 -14.88
CA ASN A 4 17.54 -16.74 -14.25
C ASN A 4 16.86 -16.61 -12.88
N THR A 5 15.75 -17.33 -12.68
CA THR A 5 14.95 -17.26 -11.44
C THR A 5 15.38 -18.27 -10.38
N GLY A 6 16.41 -19.09 -10.65
CA GLY A 6 16.88 -20.14 -9.73
C GLY A 6 17.39 -19.63 -8.37
N GLY A 7 17.75 -18.35 -8.25
CA GLY A 7 18.15 -17.73 -6.98
C GLY A 7 17.01 -17.10 -6.18
N VAL A 8 15.78 -17.02 -6.74
CA VAL A 8 14.62 -16.42 -6.06
C VAL A 8 14.02 -17.42 -5.07
N PRO A 9 13.74 -17.01 -3.81
CA PRO A 9 13.12 -17.91 -2.83
C PRO A 9 11.78 -18.48 -3.31
N LYS A 10 11.53 -19.78 -3.15
CA LYS A 10 10.28 -20.43 -3.60
C LYS A 10 9.03 -19.86 -2.92
N TRP A 11 9.14 -19.43 -1.67
CA TRP A 11 8.04 -18.85 -0.89
C TRP A 11 7.63 -17.45 -1.38
N GLU A 12 8.50 -16.78 -2.16
CA GLU A 12 8.33 -15.38 -2.57
C GLU A 12 7.03 -15.14 -3.33
N ARG A 13 6.67 -16.05 -4.26
CA ARG A 13 5.44 -15.91 -5.05
C ARG A 13 4.19 -16.04 -4.21
N GLY A 14 4.16 -17.03 -3.30
CA GLY A 14 3.04 -17.25 -2.39
C GLY A 14 2.87 -16.08 -1.43
N ALA A 15 3.97 -15.60 -0.85
CA ALA A 15 3.95 -14.44 0.03
C ALA A 15 3.49 -13.18 -0.71
N ARG A 16 4.01 -12.88 -1.91
CA ARG A 16 3.53 -11.72 -2.70
C ARG A 16 2.03 -11.84 -2.96
N PHE A 17 1.56 -13.00 -3.42
CA PHE A 17 0.15 -13.19 -3.73
C PHE A 17 -0.73 -12.92 -2.49
N GLY A 18 -0.41 -13.54 -1.35
CA GLY A 18 -1.13 -13.32 -0.10
C GLY A 18 -1.10 -11.87 0.37
N LEU A 19 0.06 -11.21 0.32
CA LEU A 19 0.22 -9.81 0.71
C LEU A 19 -0.55 -8.85 -0.20
N CYS A 20 -0.49 -9.03 -1.52
CA CYS A 20 -1.22 -8.20 -2.47
C CYS A 20 -2.73 -8.39 -2.34
N VAL A 21 -3.22 -9.63 -2.18
CA VAL A 21 -4.65 -9.89 -1.98
C VAL A 21 -5.14 -9.26 -0.67
N LEU A 22 -4.39 -9.44 0.42
CA LEU A 22 -4.72 -8.81 1.71
C LEU A 22 -4.74 -7.27 1.58
N GLY A 23 -3.73 -6.68 0.95
CA GLY A 23 -3.66 -5.26 0.70
C GLY A 23 -4.83 -4.73 -0.15
N LEU A 24 -5.22 -5.46 -1.20
CA LEU A 24 -6.39 -5.13 -2.01
C LEU A 24 -7.68 -5.16 -1.19
N VAL A 25 -7.91 -6.20 -0.40
CA VAL A 25 -9.09 -6.31 0.46
C VAL A 25 -9.15 -5.14 1.46
N LEU A 26 -8.03 -4.83 2.13
CA LEU A 26 -7.96 -3.69 3.05
C LEU A 26 -8.23 -2.36 2.34
N SER A 27 -7.70 -2.17 1.14
CA SER A 27 -7.89 -0.94 0.36
C SER A 27 -9.33 -0.78 -0.14
N VAL A 28 -9.95 -1.85 -0.63
CA VAL A 28 -11.36 -1.86 -1.04
C VAL A 28 -12.27 -1.60 0.15
N TYR A 29 -11.98 -2.21 1.30
CA TYR A 29 -12.73 -1.95 2.52
C TYR A 29 -12.59 -0.50 2.99
N ALA A 30 -11.37 0.06 2.96
CA ALA A 30 -11.15 1.47 3.28
C ALA A 30 -11.93 2.41 2.34
N LEU A 31 -11.92 2.13 1.04
CA LEU A 31 -12.68 2.89 0.05
C LEU A 31 -14.20 2.78 0.30
N HIS A 32 -14.69 1.58 0.62
CA HIS A 32 -16.09 1.36 0.97
C HIS A 32 -16.50 2.18 2.21
N VAL A 33 -15.68 2.15 3.27
CA VAL A 33 -15.94 2.92 4.50
C VAL A 33 -15.94 4.43 4.21
N GLU A 34 -14.97 4.91 3.44
CA GLU A 34 -14.88 6.33 3.06
C GLU A 34 -16.14 6.78 2.30
N ILE A 35 -16.51 6.07 1.23
CA ILE A 35 -17.71 6.38 0.43
C ILE A 35 -18.98 6.29 1.27
N SER A 36 -19.10 5.26 2.12
CA SER A 36 -20.29 5.08 2.96
C SER A 36 -20.44 6.21 3.97
N ARG A 37 -19.34 6.64 4.59
CA ARG A 37 -19.32 7.74 5.56
C ARG A 37 -19.56 9.11 4.90
N GLU A 38 -19.13 9.30 3.66
CA GLU A 38 -19.45 10.50 2.89
C GLU A 38 -20.92 10.59 2.50
N ARG A 39 -21.54 9.45 2.20
CA ARG A 39 -22.96 9.37 1.86
C ARG A 39 -23.86 9.49 3.09
N ASP A 40 -23.43 8.93 4.21
CA ASP A 40 -24.16 8.92 5.47
C ASP A 40 -23.24 9.31 6.65
N PRO A 41 -23.32 10.57 7.13
CA PRO A 41 -22.57 11.04 8.29
C PRO A 41 -22.89 10.32 9.61
N GLU A 42 -23.89 9.43 9.67
CA GLU A 42 -24.20 8.58 10.82
C GLU A 42 -23.62 7.16 10.67
N TYR A 43 -23.10 6.79 9.50
CA TYR A 43 -22.50 5.46 9.24
C TYR A 43 -21.31 5.16 10.16
N ARG A 44 -21.36 4.06 10.92
CA ARG A 44 -20.20 3.57 11.70
C ARG A 44 -19.56 2.36 11.03
N ALA A 45 -18.25 2.43 10.80
CA ALA A 45 -17.51 1.32 10.22
C ALA A 45 -17.30 0.21 11.26
N MET A 46 -17.16 -1.03 10.79
CA MET A 46 -16.85 -2.17 11.68
C MET A 46 -15.49 -2.04 12.37
N CYS A 47 -14.57 -1.21 11.83
CA CYS A 47 -13.28 -0.97 12.44
C CYS A 47 -13.26 0.26 13.38
N ASP A 48 -14.42 0.86 13.66
CA ASP A 48 -14.60 1.85 14.71
C ASP A 48 -14.85 1.13 16.05
N LEU A 49 -13.76 0.73 16.72
CA LEU A 49 -13.81 -0.10 17.93
C LEU A 49 -13.97 0.71 19.22
N ALA A 50 -13.55 1.98 19.21
CA ALA A 50 -13.65 2.91 20.34
C ALA A 50 -13.61 4.36 19.85
N GLN A 51 -13.87 5.34 20.73
CA GLN A 51 -13.83 6.76 20.34
C GLN A 51 -12.47 7.21 19.80
N SER A 52 -11.37 6.59 20.26
CA SER A 52 -9.99 6.81 19.80
C SER A 52 -9.47 5.75 18.82
N VAL A 53 -10.32 4.80 18.40
CA VAL A 53 -9.99 3.75 17.44
C VAL A 53 -11.03 3.79 16.34
N SER A 54 -10.89 4.74 15.42
CA SER A 54 -11.89 5.00 14.37
C SER A 54 -11.24 5.17 13.00
N CYS A 55 -11.46 4.21 12.10
CA CYS A 55 -11.04 4.34 10.71
C CYS A 55 -11.86 5.40 9.98
N SER A 56 -13.16 5.54 10.32
CA SER A 56 -14.07 6.45 9.63
C SER A 56 -13.57 7.90 9.70
N LYS A 57 -13.24 8.38 10.92
CA LYS A 57 -12.61 9.69 11.14
C LYS A 57 -11.31 9.88 10.32
N VAL A 58 -10.47 8.85 10.30
CA VAL A 58 -9.18 8.88 9.61
C VAL A 58 -9.37 9.02 8.10
N PHE A 59 -10.27 8.23 7.50
CA PHE A 59 -10.50 8.26 6.05
C PHE A 59 -11.24 9.52 5.59
N THR A 60 -12.14 10.08 6.39
CA THR A 60 -12.79 11.37 6.07
C THR A 60 -11.91 12.59 6.36
N SER A 61 -10.75 12.41 6.98
CA SER A 61 -9.82 13.52 7.27
C SER A 61 -9.15 14.05 6.00
N ARG A 62 -8.57 15.25 6.07
CA ARG A 62 -7.78 15.82 4.95
C ARG A 62 -6.65 14.90 4.47
N TRP A 63 -6.13 14.04 5.36
CA TRP A 63 -5.03 13.13 5.05
C TRP A 63 -5.49 11.83 4.41
N GLY A 64 -6.79 11.52 4.45
CA GLY A 64 -7.40 10.35 3.78
C GLY A 64 -7.39 10.45 2.25
N ARG A 65 -7.26 11.65 1.70
CA ARG A 65 -7.14 11.92 0.25
C ARG A 65 -5.81 12.54 -0.12
N GLY A 66 -5.16 12.01 -1.15
CA GLY A 66 -3.91 12.55 -1.71
C GLY A 66 -2.83 12.81 -0.65
N PHE A 67 -2.78 11.98 0.40
CA PHE A 67 -1.92 12.15 1.58
C PHE A 67 -2.06 13.51 2.30
N GLY A 68 -3.09 14.31 2.02
CA GLY A 68 -3.22 15.68 2.51
C GLY A 68 -2.16 16.65 1.99
N LEU A 69 -1.41 16.25 0.95
CA LEU A 69 -0.34 17.03 0.30
C LEU A 69 -0.76 17.51 -1.09
N VAL A 70 -1.48 16.68 -1.85
CA VAL A 70 -1.90 17.00 -3.23
C VAL A 70 -2.79 18.25 -3.27
N GLN A 71 -3.62 18.45 -2.23
CA GLN A 71 -4.50 19.61 -2.10
C GLN A 71 -3.75 20.95 -1.91
N LEU A 72 -2.45 20.93 -1.60
CA LEU A 72 -1.63 22.15 -1.48
C LEU A 72 -1.18 22.70 -2.84
N PHE A 73 -1.17 21.86 -3.87
CA PHE A 73 -0.66 22.20 -5.20
C PHE A 73 -1.71 22.12 -6.30
N VAL A 74 -2.85 21.47 -6.03
CA VAL A 74 -3.85 21.13 -7.03
C VAL A 74 -5.27 21.39 -6.46
N PRO A 75 -6.20 21.99 -7.24
CA PRO A 75 -7.59 22.21 -6.81
C PRO A 75 -8.26 20.90 -6.37
N LYS A 76 -9.14 20.98 -5.37
CA LYS A 76 -9.80 19.83 -4.73
C LYS A 76 -10.52 18.90 -5.72
N ASP A 77 -11.01 19.44 -6.83
CA ASP A 77 -11.76 18.71 -7.88
C ASP A 77 -10.88 18.03 -8.93
N SER A 78 -9.55 18.11 -8.77
CA SER A 78 -8.66 17.50 -9.75
C SER A 78 -8.57 16.00 -9.56
N ALA A 79 -8.49 15.27 -10.68
CA ALA A 79 -8.38 13.82 -10.70
C ALA A 79 -7.19 13.24 -9.90
N LEU A 80 -6.21 14.06 -9.50
CA LEU A 80 -5.09 13.67 -8.65
C LEU A 80 -5.44 13.58 -7.16
N ASN A 81 -6.50 14.25 -6.68
CA ASN A 81 -6.93 14.23 -5.27
C ASN A 81 -7.80 13.00 -4.96
N GLN A 82 -7.27 11.81 -5.24
CA GLN A 82 -7.96 10.55 -5.00
C GLN A 82 -7.85 10.11 -3.53
N PRO A 83 -8.81 9.32 -3.03
CA PRO A 83 -8.65 8.54 -1.81
C PRO A 83 -7.33 7.77 -1.78
N ASN A 84 -6.65 7.75 -0.62
CA ASN A 84 -5.43 6.96 -0.45
C ASN A 84 -5.70 5.47 -0.68
N SER A 85 -6.92 5.02 -0.39
CA SER A 85 -7.41 3.66 -0.66
C SER A 85 -7.38 3.32 -2.16
N VAL A 86 -7.71 4.25 -3.06
CA VAL A 86 -7.58 4.08 -4.52
C VAL A 86 -6.12 3.93 -4.93
N LEU A 87 -5.22 4.74 -4.37
CA LEU A 87 -3.79 4.61 -4.62
C LEU A 87 -3.26 3.25 -4.14
N GLY A 88 -3.77 2.75 -3.02
CA GLY A 88 -3.52 1.40 -2.52
C GLY A 88 -3.96 0.32 -3.50
N ILE A 89 -5.18 0.40 -4.03
CA ILE A 89 -5.71 -0.56 -5.02
C ILE A 89 -4.80 -0.62 -6.26
N ILE A 90 -4.42 0.54 -6.80
CA ILE A 90 -3.50 0.63 -7.96
C ILE A 90 -2.16 0.01 -7.60
N PHE A 91 -1.59 0.36 -6.44
CA PHE A 91 -0.31 -0.17 -5.97
C PHE A 91 -0.31 -1.70 -5.87
N TYR A 92 -1.26 -2.29 -5.15
CA TYR A 92 -1.30 -3.75 -4.96
C TYR A 92 -1.57 -4.51 -6.25
N THR A 93 -2.39 -3.94 -7.15
CA THR A 93 -2.63 -4.51 -8.49
C THR A 93 -1.35 -4.52 -9.32
N LEU A 94 -0.62 -3.40 -9.37
CA LEU A 94 0.65 -3.31 -10.08
C LEU A 94 1.72 -4.23 -9.49
N GLN A 95 1.78 -4.33 -8.15
CA GLN A 95 2.68 -5.26 -7.45
C GLN A 95 2.42 -6.70 -7.87
N LEU A 96 1.15 -7.11 -7.93
CA LEU A 96 0.75 -8.45 -8.34
C LEU A 96 1.09 -8.73 -9.81
N ALA A 97 0.75 -7.81 -10.71
CA ALA A 97 0.96 -7.94 -12.15
C ALA A 97 2.46 -7.99 -12.52
N LEU A 98 3.24 -7.01 -12.04
CA LEU A 98 4.68 -6.94 -12.32
C LEU A 98 5.46 -8.04 -11.58
N GLY A 99 4.93 -8.54 -10.46
CA GLY A 99 5.47 -9.66 -9.71
C GLY A 99 5.53 -10.98 -10.49
N GLN A 100 4.77 -11.11 -11.58
CA GLN A 100 4.85 -12.28 -12.47
C GLN A 100 6.02 -12.19 -13.48
N SER A 101 6.57 -10.99 -13.71
CA SER A 101 7.64 -10.78 -14.69
C SER A 101 9.03 -11.09 -14.14
N ALA A 102 9.83 -11.85 -14.87
CA ALA A 102 11.24 -12.11 -14.56
C ALA A 102 12.21 -11.01 -15.07
N SER A 103 11.69 -9.80 -15.31
CA SER A 103 12.47 -8.67 -15.82
C SER A 103 13.17 -7.89 -14.70
N SER A 104 14.45 -7.53 -14.91
CA SER A 104 15.20 -6.66 -13.98
C SER A 104 14.55 -5.29 -13.81
N ARG A 105 14.00 -4.72 -14.90
CA ARG A 105 13.29 -3.42 -14.84
C ARG A 105 12.02 -3.51 -14.00
N ALA A 106 11.28 -4.60 -14.13
CA ALA A 106 10.10 -4.85 -13.30
C ALA A 106 10.48 -4.99 -11.82
N ALA A 107 11.55 -5.72 -11.49
CA ALA A 107 12.04 -5.86 -10.12
C ALA A 107 12.47 -4.51 -9.50
N LEU A 108 13.13 -3.64 -10.27
CA LEU A 108 13.48 -2.28 -9.82
C LEU A 108 12.24 -1.44 -9.57
N PHE A 109 11.26 -1.45 -10.48
CA PHE A 109 10.01 -0.72 -10.31
C PHE A 109 9.21 -1.20 -9.10
N LEU A 110 9.16 -2.52 -8.85
CA LEU A 110 8.51 -3.10 -7.68
C LEU A 110 9.15 -2.61 -6.37
N ILE A 111 10.48 -2.54 -6.30
CA ILE A 111 11.19 -2.03 -5.11
C ILE A 111 10.96 -0.54 -4.95
N PHE A 112 11.09 0.24 -6.03
CA PHE A 112 10.90 1.69 -5.98
C PHE A 112 9.50 2.04 -5.50
N SER A 113 8.46 1.45 -6.10
CA SER A 113 7.07 1.65 -5.67
C SER A 113 6.82 1.19 -4.23
N SER A 114 7.46 0.10 -3.77
CA SER A 114 7.36 -0.33 -2.37
C SER A 114 8.00 0.65 -1.41
N TRP A 115 9.15 1.23 -1.77
CA TRP A 115 9.81 2.28 -0.98
C TRP A 115 8.93 3.50 -0.82
N VAL A 116 8.33 3.98 -1.93
CA VAL A 116 7.38 5.09 -1.90
C VAL A 116 6.18 4.76 -0.99
N SER A 117 5.63 3.56 -1.10
CA SER A 117 4.52 3.09 -0.27
C SER A 117 4.87 3.04 1.23
N VAL A 118 6.07 2.55 1.58
CA VAL A 118 6.56 2.53 2.96
C VAL A 118 6.82 3.94 3.48
N ALA A 119 7.41 4.83 2.69
CA ALA A 119 7.60 6.23 3.08
C ALA A 119 6.26 6.94 3.36
N GLY A 120 5.26 6.74 2.48
CA GLY A 120 3.90 7.23 2.70
C GLY A 120 3.26 6.62 3.94
N SER A 121 3.49 5.34 4.22
CA SER A 121 3.00 4.65 5.43
C SER A 121 3.59 5.26 6.71
N VAL A 122 4.90 5.53 6.73
CA VAL A 122 5.58 6.18 7.87
C VAL A 122 5.05 7.60 8.09
N TYR A 123 4.86 8.36 7.01
CA TYR A 123 4.26 9.70 7.07
C TYR A 123 2.84 9.67 7.68
N LEU A 124 1.97 8.81 7.16
CA LEU A 124 0.59 8.69 7.65
C LEU A 124 0.53 8.14 9.09
N ALA A 125 1.44 7.24 9.47
CA ALA A 125 1.56 6.79 10.85
C ALA A 125 1.93 7.94 11.80
N GLY A 126 2.86 8.82 11.39
CA GLY A 126 3.18 10.04 12.14
C GLY A 126 1.97 10.97 12.28
N VAL A 127 1.20 11.15 11.20
CA VAL A 127 -0.05 11.94 11.22
C VAL A 127 -1.10 11.34 12.18
N LEU A 128 -1.27 10.01 12.18
CA LEU A 128 -2.19 9.34 13.09
C LEU A 128 -1.85 9.60 14.56
N VAL A 129 -0.57 9.49 14.93
CA VAL A 129 -0.11 9.62 16.31
C VAL A 129 -0.04 11.09 16.77
N LEU A 130 0.50 11.97 15.93
CA LEU A 130 0.82 13.34 16.34
C LEU A 130 -0.30 14.35 16.04
N VAL A 131 -1.16 14.07 15.07
CA VAL A 131 -2.15 15.04 14.57
C VAL A 131 -3.58 14.63 14.86
N LEU A 132 -3.97 13.40 14.49
CA LEU A 132 -5.36 12.94 14.71
C LEU A 132 -5.56 12.42 16.13
N GLY A 133 -4.56 11.77 16.71
CA GLY A 133 -4.70 11.08 18.00
C GLY A 133 -5.63 9.86 17.93
N ASP A 134 -5.85 9.30 16.72
CA ASP A 134 -6.70 8.14 16.46
C ASP A 134 -5.86 6.94 16.02
N PHE A 135 -6.24 5.74 16.46
CA PHE A 135 -5.61 4.49 16.04
C PHE A 135 -6.46 3.79 14.98
N CYS A 136 -5.93 3.65 13.76
CA CYS A 136 -6.63 2.98 12.65
C CYS A 136 -6.04 1.59 12.39
N VAL A 137 -6.76 0.54 12.80
CA VAL A 137 -6.31 -0.86 12.63
C VAL A 137 -6.10 -1.23 11.16
N VAL A 138 -6.99 -0.76 10.27
CA VAL A 138 -6.88 -1.00 8.82
C VAL A 138 -5.61 -0.35 8.26
N CYS A 139 -5.31 0.87 8.70
CA CYS A 139 -4.14 1.63 8.27
C CYS A 139 -2.85 0.94 8.76
N VAL A 140 -2.78 0.58 10.03
CA VAL A 140 -1.64 -0.16 10.61
C VAL A 140 -1.42 -1.48 9.89
N SER A 141 -2.50 -2.22 9.61
CA SER A 141 -2.41 -3.48 8.83
C SER A 141 -1.84 -3.24 7.44
N THR A 142 -2.29 -2.17 6.77
CA THR A 142 -1.78 -1.77 5.44
C THR A 142 -0.29 -1.43 5.49
N TYR A 143 0.17 -0.74 6.55
CA TYR A 143 1.59 -0.40 6.73
C TYR A 143 2.46 -1.64 6.90
N LEU A 144 1.99 -2.61 7.69
CA LEU A 144 2.68 -3.90 7.84
C LEU A 144 2.76 -4.66 6.52
N VAL A 145 1.66 -4.69 5.75
CA VAL A 145 1.63 -5.30 4.41
C VAL A 145 2.63 -4.62 3.47
N ASN A 146 2.72 -3.28 3.49
CA ASN A 146 3.65 -2.52 2.65
C ASN A 146 5.12 -2.83 3.00
N PHE A 147 5.44 -2.92 4.28
CA PHE A 147 6.78 -3.30 4.74
C PHE A 147 7.14 -4.74 4.34
N ALA A 148 6.20 -5.68 4.51
CA ALA A 148 6.38 -7.07 4.09
C ALA A 148 6.56 -7.21 2.57
N LEU A 149 5.85 -6.41 1.77
CA LEU A 149 6.04 -6.36 0.32
C LEU A 149 7.41 -5.81 -0.07
N LEU A 150 7.88 -4.74 0.59
CA LEU A 150 9.22 -4.21 0.38
C LEU A 150 10.27 -5.30 0.66
N TYR A 151 10.16 -5.99 1.80
CA TYR A 151 11.06 -7.10 2.14
C TYR A 151 11.05 -8.21 1.08
N THR A 152 9.85 -8.63 0.65
CA THR A 152 9.67 -9.66 -0.39
C THR A 152 10.32 -9.24 -1.71
N ASN A 153 10.15 -7.98 -2.11
CA ASN A 153 10.73 -7.42 -3.33
C ASN A 153 12.25 -7.30 -3.25
N LEU A 154 12.82 -6.94 -2.09
CA LEU A 154 14.27 -6.92 -1.87
C LEU A 154 14.87 -8.33 -1.97
N LYS A 155 14.24 -9.33 -1.33
CA LYS A 155 14.68 -10.73 -1.42
C LYS A 155 14.62 -11.26 -2.86
N ARG A 156 13.59 -10.90 -3.62
CA ARG A 156 13.51 -11.22 -5.05
C ARG A 156 14.68 -10.61 -5.82
N ARG A 157 14.99 -9.32 -5.65
CA ARG A 157 16.10 -8.67 -6.36
C ARG A 157 17.43 -9.34 -6.05
N VAL A 158 17.72 -9.61 -4.78
CA VAL A 158 18.95 -10.34 -4.40
C VAL A 158 19.01 -11.72 -5.05
N GLY A 159 17.87 -12.43 -5.10
CA GLY A 159 17.78 -13.73 -5.77
C GLY A 159 18.01 -13.67 -7.28
N LEU A 160 17.49 -12.64 -7.95
CA LEU A 160 17.69 -12.42 -9.39
C LEU A 160 19.14 -12.05 -9.71
N GLU A 161 19.79 -11.21 -8.90
CA GLU A 161 21.21 -10.84 -9.10
C GLU A 161 22.14 -12.05 -8.90
N ARG A 162 21.92 -12.86 -7.85
CA ARG A 162 22.65 -14.13 -7.66
C ARG A 162 22.46 -15.11 -8.81
N GLY A 163 21.29 -15.10 -9.45
CA GLY A 163 21.01 -15.93 -10.63
C GLY A 163 21.80 -15.51 -11.86
N LYS A 164 22.06 -14.20 -12.03
CA LYS A 164 22.89 -13.67 -13.12
C LYS A 164 24.36 -14.05 -12.96
N GLU A 165 24.90 -13.90 -11.74
CA GLU A 165 26.30 -14.20 -11.43
C GLU A 165 26.67 -15.68 -11.69
N LYS A 166 25.72 -16.60 -11.53
CA LYS A 166 25.94 -18.04 -11.84
C LYS A 166 25.86 -18.39 -13.33
N THR A 167 25.42 -17.47 -14.17
CA THR A 167 25.17 -17.71 -15.61
C THR A 167 26.16 -16.95 -16.50
N GLY A 168 26.93 -16.01 -15.94
CA GLY A 168 28.04 -15.32 -16.60
C GLY A 168 29.36 -16.00 -16.25
#